data_AF-A0A0J6S656-F1
#
_entry.id   AF-A0A0J6S656-F1
#
_cell.length_a   1.000
_cell.length_b   1.000
_cell.length_c   1.000
_cell.angle_alpha   90.00
_cell.angle_beta   90.00
_cell.angle_gamma   90.00
#
_symmetry.space_group_name_H-M   'P 1'
#
loop_
_entity.id
_entity.type
_entity.pdbx_description
1 polymer ?
#
loop_
_entity_poly.entity_id
_entity_poly.type
_entity_poly.pdbx_seq_one_letter_code
_entity_poly.pdbx_strand_id
1 'polypeptide(L)'
;MVFAAALLGLAATECVARAGPAADGPGLVRDWGTLNAVCRGGRGDDPATRDACTRRDAVDRRLESAGWCYGRPGDAGYQRVWRPCAGTSR
;
A
#
# COMPACT_ATOMS: atom_id res chain seq x y z
N MET A 1 3.91 24.76 59.20
CA MET A 1 2.93 23.90 58.51
C MET A 1 2.93 24.30 57.04
N VAL A 2 3.21 23.35 56.16
CA VAL A 2 3.52 23.54 54.74
C VAL A 2 2.23 23.32 53.92
N PHE A 3 1.83 24.26 53.07
CA PHE A 3 0.83 24.02 52.03
C PHE A 3 1.55 23.93 50.68
N ALA A 4 1.84 22.70 50.27
CA ALA A 4 2.40 22.39 48.96
C ALA A 4 1.27 22.42 47.91
N ALA A 5 1.34 23.37 46.99
CA ALA A 5 0.48 23.43 45.82
C ALA A 5 0.92 22.35 44.80
N ALA A 6 0.14 21.27 44.68
CA ALA A 6 0.36 20.25 43.67
C ALA A 6 -0.34 20.63 42.37
N LEU A 7 0.42 21.18 41.42
CA LEU A 7 0.00 21.36 40.03
C LEU A 7 0.07 20.00 39.32
N LEU A 8 -1.09 19.36 39.12
CA LEU A 8 -1.24 18.17 38.30
C LEU A 8 -1.11 18.56 36.81
N GLY A 9 0.10 18.44 36.26
CA GLY A 9 0.35 18.59 34.84
C GLY A 9 -0.14 17.38 34.06
N LEU A 10 -1.10 17.58 33.14
CA LEU A 10 -1.44 16.58 32.13
C LEU A 10 -0.35 16.58 31.05
N ALA A 11 0.54 15.58 31.08
CA ALA A 11 1.42 15.30 29.95
C ALA A 11 0.62 14.60 28.84
N ALA A 12 0.26 15.33 27.79
CA ALA A 12 -0.26 14.73 26.57
C ALA A 12 0.89 14.00 25.86
N THR A 13 0.85 12.66 25.86
CA THR A 13 1.76 11.84 25.06
C THR A 13 1.33 11.94 23.60
N GLU A 14 2.10 12.67 22.80
CA GLU A 14 1.93 12.72 21.35
C GLU A 14 2.34 11.37 20.75
N CYS A 15 1.35 10.58 20.32
CA CYS A 15 1.61 9.42 19.46
C CYS A 15 2.03 9.93 18.08
N VAL A 16 3.34 10.11 17.86
CA VAL A 16 3.88 10.32 16.52
C VAL A 16 3.79 9.00 15.76
N ALA A 17 2.82 8.88 14.85
CA ALA A 17 2.78 7.79 13.89
C ALA A 17 4.01 7.91 12.96
N ARG A 18 4.96 6.99 13.09
CA ARG A 18 6.01 6.84 12.08
C ARG A 18 5.37 6.26 10.82
N ALA A 19 5.18 7.10 9.82
CA ALA A 19 5.10 6.61 8.45
C ALA A 19 6.43 5.90 8.15
N GLY A 20 6.36 4.63 7.76
CA GLY A 20 7.51 3.93 7.20
C GLY A 20 8.03 4.65 5.96
N PRO A 21 9.21 4.28 5.44
CA PRO A 21 9.69 4.83 4.18
C PRO A 21 8.58 4.74 3.12
N ALA A 22 8.34 5.85 2.42
CA ALA A 22 7.42 5.85 1.29
C ALA A 22 7.82 4.73 0.34
N ALA A 23 6.89 3.81 0.08
CA ALA A 23 7.22 2.62 -0.69
C ALA A 23 7.69 3.03 -2.10
N ASP A 24 8.80 2.45 -2.56
CA ASP A 24 9.35 2.69 -3.90
C ASP A 24 8.37 2.16 -4.96
N GLY A 25 7.59 3.06 -5.56
CA GLY A 25 6.54 2.74 -6.53
C GLY A 25 7.01 1.84 -7.68
N PRO A 26 8.07 2.21 -8.43
CA PRO A 26 8.64 1.36 -9.46
C PRO A 26 9.07 -0.03 -8.96
N GLY A 27 9.61 -0.13 -7.75
CA GLY A 27 9.91 -1.41 -7.10
C GLY A 27 8.66 -2.27 -6.93
N LEU A 28 7.62 -1.69 -6.34
CA LEU A 28 6.33 -2.36 -6.16
C LEU A 28 5.70 -2.79 -7.49
N VAL A 29 5.81 -2.00 -8.56
CA VAL A 29 5.29 -2.38 -9.89
C VAL A 29 6.00 -3.62 -10.44
N ARG A 30 7.32 -3.74 -10.27
CA ARG A 30 8.06 -4.95 -10.69
C ARG A 30 7.65 -6.18 -9.88
N ASP A 31 7.55 -6.04 -8.56
CA ASP A 31 7.14 -7.12 -7.67
C ASP A 31 5.72 -7.58 -8.02
N TRP A 32 4.82 -6.61 -8.26
CA TRP A 32 3.47 -6.87 -8.72
C TRP A 32 3.45 -7.66 -10.02
N GLY A 33 4.25 -7.25 -11.02
CA GLY A 33 4.32 -7.92 -12.32
C GLY A 33 4.73 -9.39 -12.20
N THR A 34 5.74 -9.67 -11.37
CA THR A 34 6.21 -11.04 -11.10
C THR A 34 5.10 -11.88 -10.45
N LEU A 35 4.46 -11.36 -9.40
CA LEU A 35 3.38 -12.06 -8.69
C LEU A 35 2.15 -12.26 -9.58
N ASN A 36 1.82 -11.28 -10.40
CA ASN A 36 0.68 -11.34 -11.31
C ASN A 36 0.89 -12.37 -12.42
N ALA A 37 2.12 -12.53 -12.94
CA ALA A 37 2.44 -13.56 -13.92
C ALA A 37 2.17 -14.96 -13.36
N VAL A 38 2.60 -15.24 -12.12
CA VAL A 38 2.32 -16.51 -11.43
C VAL A 38 0.82 -16.66 -11.14
N CYS A 39 0.18 -15.63 -10.59
CA CYS A 39 -1.24 -15.66 -10.25
C CYS A 39 -2.15 -15.94 -11.45
N ARG A 40 -1.84 -15.35 -12.62
CA ARG A 40 -2.68 -15.46 -13.84
C ARG A 40 -2.30 -16.64 -14.72
N GLY A 41 -1.05 -17.10 -14.65
CA GLY A 41 -0.56 -18.24 -15.45
C GLY A 41 -0.54 -19.57 -14.70
N GLY A 42 -0.69 -19.56 -13.37
CA GLY A 42 -0.65 -20.74 -12.53
C GLY A 42 -1.97 -21.52 -12.46
N ARG A 43 -1.92 -22.70 -11.84
CA ARG A 43 -3.07 -23.59 -11.65
C ARG A 43 -3.92 -23.13 -10.47
N GLY A 44 -5.24 -23.06 -10.63
CA GLY A 44 -6.12 -22.53 -9.58
C GLY A 44 -6.14 -23.34 -8.27
N ASP A 45 -5.83 -24.63 -8.32
CA ASP A 45 -5.73 -25.52 -7.16
C ASP A 45 -4.36 -25.51 -6.48
N ASP A 46 -3.33 -25.02 -7.17
CA ASP A 46 -1.96 -24.92 -6.65
C ASP A 46 -1.88 -23.89 -5.51
N PRO A 47 -1.47 -24.30 -4.29
CA PRO A 47 -1.24 -23.38 -3.18
C PRO A 47 -0.29 -22.22 -3.52
N ALA A 48 0.74 -22.44 -4.35
CA ALA A 48 1.69 -21.40 -4.74
C ALA A 48 1.04 -20.33 -5.63
N THR A 49 0.11 -20.74 -6.51
CA THR A 49 -0.66 -19.80 -7.33
C THR A 49 -1.56 -18.93 -6.46
N ARG A 50 -2.23 -19.54 -5.46
CA ARG A 50 -3.08 -18.83 -4.50
C ARG A 50 -2.30 -17.85 -3.62
N ASP A 51 -1.11 -18.24 -3.16
CA ASP A 51 -0.22 -17.34 -2.41
C ASP A 51 0.23 -16.16 -3.29
N ALA A 52 0.64 -16.42 -4.53
CA ALA A 52 1.04 -15.37 -5.47
C ALA A 52 -0.08 -14.35 -5.70
N CYS A 53 -1.32 -14.80 -5.89
CA CYS A 53 -2.48 -13.91 -6.00
C CYS A 53 -2.69 -13.07 -4.73
N THR A 54 -2.64 -13.71 -3.56
CA THR A 54 -2.83 -13.01 -2.27
C THR A 54 -1.76 -11.92 -2.06
N ARG A 55 -0.51 -12.25 -2.38
CA ARG A 55 0.61 -11.30 -2.27
C ARG A 55 0.52 -10.19 -3.31
N ARG A 56 0.11 -10.50 -4.54
CA ARG A 56 -0.15 -9.49 -5.58
C ARG A 56 -1.17 -8.46 -5.09
N ASP A 57 -2.29 -8.93 -4.52
CA ASP A 57 -3.34 -8.05 -4.01
C ASP A 57 -2.87 -7.19 -2.82
N ALA A 58 -1.91 -7.68 -2.04
CA ALA A 58 -1.26 -6.86 -1.01
C ALA A 58 -0.35 -5.77 -1.60
N VAL A 59 0.33 -6.06 -2.72
CA VAL A 59 1.13 -5.07 -3.47
C VAL A 59 0.22 -4.05 -4.16
N ASP A 60 -0.95 -4.44 -4.67
CA ASP A 60 -1.97 -3.52 -5.20
C ASP A 60 -2.29 -2.40 -4.21
N ARG A 61 -2.66 -2.79 -2.98
CA ARG A 61 -3.00 -1.82 -1.92
C ARG A 61 -1.83 -0.89 -1.58
N ARG A 62 -0.60 -1.40 -1.63
CA ARG A 62 0.60 -0.59 -1.40
C ARG A 62 0.82 0.41 -2.53
N LEU A 63 0.66 -0.01 -3.78
CA LEU A 63 0.72 0.87 -4.95
C LEU A 63 -0.34 1.97 -4.88
N GLU A 64 -1.59 1.63 -4.57
CA GLU A 64 -2.68 2.60 -4.38
C GLU A 64 -2.35 3.59 -3.27
N SER A 65 -1.87 3.12 -2.11
CA SER A 65 -1.45 4.00 -1.00
C SER A 65 -0.26 4.91 -1.35
N ALA A 66 0.56 4.51 -2.32
CA ALA A 66 1.69 5.27 -2.83
C ALA A 66 1.33 6.20 -4.00
N GLY A 67 0.03 6.37 -4.32
CA GLY A 67 -0.42 7.26 -5.39
C GLY A 67 -0.29 6.67 -6.79
N TRP A 68 -0.30 5.34 -6.92
CA TRP A 68 -0.37 4.64 -8.20
C TRP A 68 -1.79 4.17 -8.51
N CYS A 69 -2.15 4.20 -9.78
CA CYS A 69 -3.46 3.84 -10.30
C CYS A 69 -3.30 2.76 -11.37
N TYR A 70 -4.22 1.79 -11.39
CA TYR A 70 -4.21 0.70 -12.36
C TYR A 70 -5.16 0.97 -13.54
N GLY A 71 -4.57 1.27 -14.69
CA GLY A 71 -5.31 1.64 -15.91
C GLY A 71 -6.04 2.98 -15.82
N ARG A 72 -6.96 3.20 -16.76
CA ARG A 72 -7.84 4.37 -16.88
C ARG A 72 -9.31 3.92 -16.96
N PRO A 73 -10.28 4.84 -16.76
CA PRO A 73 -11.68 4.57 -17.09
C PRO A 73 -11.83 4.16 -18.56
N GLY A 74 -12.50 3.04 -18.82
CA GLY A 74 -12.73 2.52 -20.17
C GLY A 74 -11.66 1.56 -20.70
N ASP A 75 -10.53 1.39 -20.00
CA ASP A 75 -9.51 0.42 -20.41
C ASP A 75 -10.05 -1.02 -20.30
N ALA A 76 -9.86 -1.81 -21.35
CA ALA A 76 -10.04 -3.26 -21.26
C ALA A 76 -8.99 -3.86 -20.30
N GLY A 77 -9.29 -5.00 -19.68
CA GLY A 77 -8.40 -5.60 -18.67
C GLY A 77 -6.95 -5.79 -19.13
N TYR A 78 -6.72 -6.15 -20.40
CA TYR A 78 -5.37 -6.35 -20.95
C TYR A 78 -4.61 -5.04 -21.25
N GLN A 79 -5.29 -3.89 -21.24
CA GLN A 79 -4.70 -2.58 -21.47
C GLN A 79 -4.27 -1.90 -20.16
N ARG A 80 -4.74 -2.41 -19.02
CA ARG A 80 -4.49 -1.79 -17.71
C ARG A 80 -3.05 -2.01 -17.29
N VAL A 81 -2.39 -0.91 -16.95
CA VAL A 81 -1.02 -0.87 -16.44
C VAL A 81 -0.95 0.02 -15.21
N TRP A 82 -0.03 -0.30 -14.30
CA TRP A 82 0.29 0.56 -13.17
C TRP A 82 1.00 1.83 -13.65
N ARG A 83 0.55 2.96 -13.13
CA ARG A 83 1.08 4.29 -13.45
C ARG A 83 0.86 5.22 -12.26
N PRO A 84 1.64 6.30 -12.12
CA PRO A 84 1.27 7.36 -11.19
C PRO A 84 -0.16 7.82 -11.49
N CYS A 85 -0.96 8.00 -10.45
CA CYS A 85 -2.31 8.53 -10.60
C CYS A 85 -2.22 9.91 -11.27
N ALA A 86 -3.10 10.15 -12.24
CA ALA A 86 -3.28 11.51 -12.75
C ALA A 86 -3.83 12.34 -11.59
N GLY A 87 -3.03 13.27 -11.07
CA GLY A 87 -3.48 14.14 -9.99
C GLY A 87 -4.68 14.96 -10.45
N THR A 88 -5.64 15.16 -9.56
CA THR A 88 -5.89 16.55 -9.19
C THR A 88 -4.99 16.78 -7.99
N SER A 89 -3.87 17.48 -8.21
CA SER A 89 -3.05 18.02 -7.14
C SER A 89 -3.98 18.68 -6.11
N ARG A 90 -3.87 18.26 -4.85
CA ARG A 90 -4.52 18.91 -3.71
C ARG A 90 -3.44 19.51 -2.83
#